data_AF-X1KWU5-F1
#
_entry.id   AF-X1KWU5-F1
#
_cell.length_a   1.000
_cell.length_b   1.000
_cell.length_c   1.000
_cell.angle_alpha   90.00
_cell.angle_beta   90.00
_cell.angle_gamma   90.00
#
_symmetry.space_group_name_H-M   'P 1'
#
loop_
_entity.id
_entity.type
_entity.pdbx_description
1 polymer ?
#
loop_
_entity_poly.entity_id
_entity_poly.type
_entity_poly.pdbx_seq_one_letter_code
_entity_poly.pdbx_strand_id
1 'polypeptide(L)' 'MLLTPEKIKQAIKDLHRRNPGRILTAMEIYEAIAQAQYNEDIKED' A
#
# COMPACT_ATOMS: atom_id res chain seq x y z
N MET A 1 11.24 5.69 6.62
CA MET A 1 12.08 5.43 5.41
C MET A 1 11.25 5.22 4.15
N LEU A 2 11.72 5.59 2.93
CA LEU A 2 11.01 5.26 1.68
C LEU A 2 10.77 3.74 1.54
N LEU A 3 9.53 3.35 1.21
CA LEU A 3 9.18 1.94 0.99
C LEU A 3 10.04 1.27 -0.08
N THR A 4 10.45 0.03 0.19
CA THR A 4 11.05 -0.83 -0.83
C THR A 4 10.00 -1.25 -1.88
N PRO A 5 10.42 -1.58 -3.12
CA PRO A 5 9.50 -2.08 -4.15
C PRO A 5 8.68 -3.30 -3.69
N GLU A 6 9.23 -4.15 -2.83
CA GLU A 6 8.52 -5.30 -2.27
C GLU A 6 7.37 -4.86 -1.35
N LYS A 7 7.59 -3.87 -0.47
CA LYS A 7 6.52 -3.34 0.39
C LYS A 7 5.43 -2.62 -0.39
N ILE A 8 5.79 -1.92 -1.46
CA ILE A 8 4.82 -1.32 -2.40
C ILE A 8 3.94 -2.42 -3.01
N LYS A 9 4.56 -3.49 -3.53
CA LYS A 9 3.83 -4.62 -4.12
C LYS A 9 2.92 -5.30 -3.10
N GLN A 10 3.37 -5.45 -1.85
CA GLN A 10 2.59 -6.01 -0.76
C GLN A 10 1.34 -5.16 -0.48
N ALA A 11 1.49 -3.84 -0.34
CA ALA A 11 0.39 -2.91 -0.06
C ALA A 11 -0.70 -2.97 -1.14
N ILE A 12 -0.29 -3.00 -2.42
CA ILE A 12 -1.23 -3.10 -3.54
C ILE A 12 -1.94 -4.47 -3.56
N LYS A 13 -1.22 -5.56 -3.29
CA LYS A 13 -1.80 -6.90 -3.21
C LYS A 13 -2.84 -7.01 -2.09
N ASP A 14 -2.53 -6.47 -0.92
CA ASP A 14 -3.45 -6.48 0.22
C ASP A 14 -4.72 -5.66 -0.07
N LEU A 15 -4.58 -4.50 -0.71
CA LEU A 15 -5.72 -3.70 -1.15
C LEU A 15 -6.58 -4.46 -2.18
N HIS A 16 -5.96 -5.13 -3.16
CA HIS A 16 -6.68 -5.89 -4.17
C HIS A 16 -7.42 -7.09 -3.56
N ARG A 17 -6.81 -7.78 -2.59
CA ARG A 17 -7.44 -8.90 -1.87
C ARG A 17 -8.70 -8.47 -1.11
N ARG A 18 -8.76 -7.24 -0.61
CA ARG A 18 -9.93 -6.66 0.06
C ARG A 18 -11.02 -6.22 -0.92
N ASN A 19 -10.69 -6.03 -2.19
CA ASN A 19 -11.59 -5.57 -3.24
C ASN A 19 -11.62 -6.56 -4.44
N PRO A 20 -12.04 -7.82 -4.21
CA PRO A 20 -12.00 -8.84 -5.25
C PRO A 20 -12.92 -8.48 -6.44
N GLY A 21 -12.49 -8.78 -7.65
CA GLY A 21 -13.26 -8.56 -8.88
C GLY A 21 -13.34 -7.10 -9.33
N ARG A 22 -12.68 -6.18 -8.63
CA ARG A 22 -12.64 -4.76 -8.97
C ARG A 22 -11.23 -4.34 -9.39
N ILE A 23 -11.15 -3.57 -10.47
CA ILE A 23 -9.92 -2.89 -10.86
C ILE A 23 -9.77 -1.68 -9.93
N LEU A 24 -8.65 -1.64 -9.20
CA LEU A 24 -8.31 -0.51 -8.33
C LEU A 24 -7.99 0.72 -9.18
N THR A 25 -8.48 1.88 -8.76
CA THR A 25 -8.11 3.15 -9.38
C THR A 25 -6.69 3.54 -9.00
N ALA A 26 -6.08 4.43 -9.78
CA ALA A 26 -4.75 4.96 -9.46
C ALA A 26 -4.72 5.64 -8.07
N MET A 27 -5.78 6.37 -7.70
CA MET A 27 -5.88 7.05 -6.41
C MET A 27 -5.86 6.05 -5.25
N GLU A 28 -6.63 4.96 -5.32
CA GLU A 28 -6.65 3.92 -4.29
C GLU A 28 -5.27 3.25 -4.13
N ILE A 29 -4.55 3.05 -5.25
CA ILE A 29 -3.19 2.53 -5.22
C ILE A 29 -2.24 3.49 -4.50
N TYR A 30 -2.29 4.79 -4.83
CA TYR A 30 -1.44 5.79 -4.17
C TYR A 30 -1.76 5.93 -2.67
N GLU A 31 -3.03 5.88 -2.29
CA GLU A 31 -3.45 5.90 -0.88
C GLU A 31 -2.92 4.69 -0.11
N ALA A 32 -2.99 3.49 -0.68
CA ALA A 32 -2.46 2.29 -0.05
C ALA A 32 -0.93 2.36 0.15
N ILE A 33 -0.21 2.95 -0.81
CA ILE A 33 1.24 3.18 -0.70
C ILE A 33 1.53 4.20 0.40
N ALA A 34 0.80 5.31 0.43
CA ALA A 34 0.96 6.35 1.46
C ALA A 34 0.67 5.82 2.86
N GLN A 35 -0.36 5.00 3.02
CA GLN A 35 -0.68 4.35 4.30
C GLN A 35 0.42 3.37 4.73
N ALA A 36 0.96 2.58 3.79
CA ALA A 36 2.05 1.66 4.09
C ALA A 36 3.33 2.42 4.51
N GLN A 37 3.60 3.57 3.89
CA GLN A 37 4.71 4.46 4.24
C GLN A 37 4.56 5.00 5.67
N TYR A 38 3.40 5.55 5.99
CA TYR A 38 3.09 6.06 7.33
C TYR A 38 3.23 4.98 8.41
N ASN A 39 2.73 3.77 8.15
CA ASN A 39 2.82 2.66 9.10
C ASN A 39 4.25 2.21 9.37
N GLU A 40 5.14 2.33 8.39
CA GLU A 40 6.56 2.03 8.55
C GLU A 40 7.26 3.13 9.36
N ASP A 41 6.97 4.40 9.05
CA ASP A 41 7.52 5.53 9.77
C ASP A 41 7.09 5.52 11.25
N ILE A 42 5.85 5.13 11.58
CA ILE A 42 5.38 5.01 12.98
C ILE A 42 5.96 3.80 13.71
N LYS A 43 6.28 2.72 13.01
CA LYS A 43 6.87 1.52 13.65
C LYS A 43 8.37 1.68 13.92
N GLU A 44 9.01 2.69 13.34
CA GLU A 44 10.41 3.05 13.61
C GLU A 44 10.59 3.89 14.90
N ASP A 45 9.51 4.40 15.51
CA ASP A 45 9.47 5.08 16.82
C ASP A 45 9.05 4.13 17.97
#